data_AF-A0A7J7D8R0-F1
#
_entry.id   AF-A0A7J7D8R0-F1
#
_cell.length_a   1.000
_cell.length_b   1.000
_cell.length_c   1.000
_cell.angle_alpha   90.00
_cell.angle_beta   90.00
_cell.angle_gamma   90.00
#
_symmetry.space_group_name_H-M   'P 1'
#
loop_
_entity.id
_entity.type
_entity.pdbx_description
1 polymer ?
#
loop_
_entity_poly.entity_id
_entity_poly.type
_entity_poly.pdbx_seq_one_letter_code
_entity_poly.pdbx_strand_id
1 'polypeptide(L)'
;MLLTDSPKVSTHSPRKEMPQFLSSRTSISSYSFASPRTPSSPIQYSFSESMIEENIENAESIITKWNLNSSFTKVISIFNHDRKEAKEFLTRVEDLRQAMHFLVAQNSSSSKLALAQKLMHMAMKRLEKEFYQILSANIDQLDPDSVSSRSSDGTSTIDDGDDVGSEEELKLAGESITKVERVSALAMSDLRSIADCMISSGYGKECVKIYELLRKSTVDEGLYQLGVERYRSSHIHKMNWEALEHVCQHWMSTVKIAMKTLFTGERILSDHVFSASNPIRESCFSDITKEGARNLLRFPELVAKHKKSSERIFLLMELYQVLFDLYPEIESIFSFESMSAIKIQALSSLQRLGESVRSILSEFESTIQKDSSKTSIAGGGIHPLTRETMTYISSLADYSGILSEIFTAHPPKTTQLPESYFDSPASENGSVPTVSLHLARLILVLFCKLDSKAELYKDASLSYLFLTNNLHFIVEQVRSSHLKDLLGDDWVSKHAKKVRQYGLSYESMAWTKVFSTLTDPVSPAIPPEAAIDCFRRFSAAFEEAYRKQTSWIVEDRKLRDELKVSIAKKIVPVYREFYDAYLPMLSGEKNLELLVRFGPDDLGNHLSDLFHGTSSSSGSSSSSRNSRGCMP
;
A
#
# COMPACT_ATOMS: atom_id res chain seq x y z
N MET A 1 -3.34 27.46 -58.31
CA MET A 1 -4.81 27.33 -58.40
C MET A 1 -5.33 27.43 -56.98
N LEU A 2 -5.50 28.62 -56.39
CA LEU A 2 -6.47 29.70 -56.62
C LEU A 2 -7.93 29.30 -56.33
N LEU A 3 -8.48 30.08 -55.38
CA LEU A 3 -9.89 30.45 -55.14
C LEU A 3 -10.74 29.42 -54.37
N THR A 4 -11.59 29.75 -53.40
CA THR A 4 -11.97 30.98 -52.66
C THR A 4 -12.97 30.51 -51.61
N ASP A 5 -12.98 31.09 -50.41
CA ASP A 5 -14.06 31.97 -49.95
C ASP A 5 -14.05 32.15 -48.43
N SER A 6 -13.89 33.41 -48.06
CA SER A 6 -14.31 33.98 -46.78
C SER A 6 -15.67 34.64 -47.00
N PRO A 7 -16.47 34.83 -45.95
CA PRO A 7 -17.20 36.08 -45.85
C PRO A 7 -16.93 36.80 -44.53
N LYS A 8 -16.72 38.10 -44.72
CA LYS A 8 -16.74 39.19 -43.74
C LYS A 8 -18.11 39.25 -43.05
N VAL A 9 -18.12 39.60 -41.76
CA VAL A 9 -19.30 40.16 -41.10
C VAL A 9 -18.91 41.50 -40.48
N SER A 10 -19.56 42.55 -40.96
CA SER A 10 -19.47 43.92 -40.44
C SER A 10 -20.56 44.18 -39.40
N THR A 11 -20.13 44.64 -38.23
CA THR A 11 -20.71 45.63 -37.32
C THR A 11 -22.20 46.03 -37.48
N HIS A 12 -23.01 45.71 -36.45
CA HIS A 12 -23.82 46.70 -35.72
C HIS A 12 -24.16 46.17 -34.30
N SER A 13 -24.03 47.07 -33.31
CA SER A 13 -24.35 46.92 -31.89
C SER A 13 -25.82 46.62 -31.59
N PRO A 14 -26.15 45.97 -30.46
CA PRO A 14 -26.59 46.74 -29.28
C PRO A 14 -26.14 46.17 -27.91
N ARG A 15 -26.38 46.99 -26.88
CA ARG A 15 -25.98 46.92 -25.45
C ARG A 15 -26.32 45.58 -24.75
N LYS A 16 -25.42 45.15 -23.84
CA LYS A 16 -25.62 44.10 -22.83
C LYS A 16 -26.06 44.71 -21.49
N GLU A 17 -27.15 44.20 -20.92
CA GLU A 17 -27.55 44.40 -19.51
C GLU A 17 -27.51 43.06 -18.75
N MET A 18 -27.14 43.13 -17.47
CA MET A 18 -27.05 42.06 -16.47
C MET A 18 -28.42 41.47 -16.08
N PRO A 19 -28.48 40.21 -15.60
CA PRO A 19 -29.59 39.76 -14.77
C PRO A 19 -29.21 39.76 -13.29
N GLN A 20 -29.81 40.68 -12.53
CA GLN A 20 -29.95 40.63 -11.08
C GLN A 20 -31.20 39.80 -10.75
N PHE A 21 -31.07 38.83 -9.85
CA PHE A 21 -32.21 38.06 -9.33
C PHE A 21 -33.03 38.91 -8.36
N LEU A 22 -34.33 38.98 -8.66
CA LEU A 22 -35.33 39.81 -8.00
C LEU A 22 -35.77 39.23 -6.65
N SER A 23 -35.82 40.14 -5.68
CA SER A 23 -36.55 40.07 -4.43
C SER A 23 -38.05 40.15 -4.70
N SER A 24 -38.84 39.27 -4.07
CA SER A 24 -40.30 39.41 -4.01
C SER A 24 -40.78 39.26 -2.56
N ARG A 25 -41.12 40.41 -1.97
CA ARG A 25 -41.99 40.53 -0.81
C ARG A 25 -43.35 39.92 -1.16
N THR A 26 -43.88 39.08 -0.29
CA THR A 26 -45.31 38.76 -0.27
C THR A 26 -45.81 38.89 1.16
N SER A 27 -46.55 39.97 1.37
CA SER A 27 -47.44 40.19 2.50
C SER A 27 -48.64 39.25 2.39
N ILE A 28 -48.89 38.42 3.41
CA ILE A 28 -50.18 37.76 3.62
C ILE A 28 -50.63 37.97 5.07
N SER A 29 -51.93 38.25 5.12
CA SER A 29 -52.79 38.75 6.17
C SER A 29 -52.82 37.98 7.49
N SER A 30 -52.88 38.76 8.56
CA SER A 30 -53.44 38.44 9.87
C SER A 30 -54.85 37.83 9.77
N TYR A 31 -54.98 36.56 10.16
CA TYR A 31 -56.25 35.99 10.62
C TYR A 31 -56.24 35.96 12.14
N SER A 32 -57.06 36.82 12.73
CA SER A 32 -57.38 36.86 14.14
C SER A 32 -58.36 35.73 14.49
N PHE A 33 -57.86 34.65 15.09
CA PHE A 33 -58.68 33.79 15.93
C PHE A 33 -58.51 34.24 17.38
N ALA A 34 -59.55 34.91 17.90
CA ALA A 34 -59.71 35.10 19.33
C ALA A 34 -60.13 33.75 19.95
N SER A 35 -59.36 33.27 20.91
CA SER A 35 -59.83 32.32 21.92
C SER A 35 -59.41 32.82 23.31
N PRO A 36 -60.21 32.56 24.35
CA PRO A 36 -60.23 33.39 25.54
C PRO A 36 -58.99 33.17 26.40
N ARG A 37 -58.31 34.25 26.79
CA ARG A 37 -57.39 34.24 27.92
C ARG A 37 -58.20 33.95 29.18
N THR A 38 -58.09 32.74 29.71
CA THR A 38 -58.31 32.49 31.12
C THR A 38 -57.32 33.36 31.92
N PRO A 39 -57.75 34.16 32.89
CA PRO A 39 -56.82 34.92 33.72
C PRO A 39 -56.06 33.95 34.64
N SER A 40 -54.77 33.77 34.40
CA SER A 40 -53.84 33.24 35.40
C SER A 40 -53.83 34.20 36.60
N SER A 41 -54.03 33.65 37.80
CA SER A 41 -54.21 34.41 39.03
C SER A 41 -52.98 35.29 39.37
N PRO A 42 -53.14 36.49 39.96
CA PRO A 42 -52.06 37.43 40.30
C PRO A 42 -51.03 36.89 41.31
N ILE A 43 -51.37 35.80 42.03
CA ILE A 43 -50.50 35.16 43.02
C ILE A 43 -49.34 34.39 42.35
N GLN A 44 -49.58 33.75 41.20
CA GLN A 44 -48.52 33.06 40.44
C GLN A 44 -47.50 34.04 39.84
N TYR A 45 -47.95 35.25 39.49
CA TYR A 45 -47.09 36.31 38.94
C TYR A 45 -46.13 36.87 39.99
N SER A 46 -46.64 37.19 41.19
CA SER A 46 -45.82 37.71 42.30
C SER A 46 -44.80 36.67 42.81
N PHE A 47 -45.18 35.40 42.86
CA PHE A 47 -44.28 34.32 43.29
C PHE A 47 -43.15 34.11 42.28
N SER A 48 -43.45 34.18 40.98
CA SER A 48 -42.46 34.04 39.91
C SER A 48 -41.46 35.21 39.88
N GLU A 49 -41.91 36.44 40.18
CA GLU A 49 -41.03 37.61 40.22
C GLU A 49 -40.10 37.59 41.44
N SER A 50 -40.61 37.18 42.61
CA SER A 50 -39.82 36.97 43.83
C SER A 50 -38.73 35.89 43.64
N MET A 51 -39.08 34.77 43.01
CA MET A 51 -38.13 33.68 42.77
C MET A 51 -37.01 34.09 41.81
N ILE A 52 -37.31 34.97 40.85
CA ILE A 52 -36.32 35.49 39.90
C ILE A 52 -35.40 36.52 40.53
N GLU A 53 -35.92 37.34 41.42
CA GLU A 53 -35.11 38.26 42.22
C GLU A 53 -34.14 37.50 43.13
N GLU A 54 -34.62 36.45 43.80
CA GLU A 54 -33.79 35.54 44.59
C GLU A 54 -32.70 34.85 43.74
N ASN A 55 -33.03 34.40 42.53
CA ASN A 55 -32.04 33.81 41.62
C ASN A 55 -30.95 34.81 41.20
N ILE A 56 -31.30 36.07 40.96
CA ILE A 56 -30.34 37.12 40.60
C ILE A 56 -29.45 37.47 41.80
N GLU A 57 -30.00 37.59 43.01
CA GLU A 57 -29.25 37.87 44.24
C GLU A 57 -28.27 36.73 44.57
N ASN A 58 -28.74 35.49 44.47
CA ASN A 58 -27.91 34.30 44.67
C ASN A 58 -26.76 34.22 43.66
N ALA A 59 -27.06 34.50 42.38
CA ALA A 59 -26.06 34.57 41.33
C ALA A 59 -25.07 35.72 41.55
N GLU A 60 -25.54 36.89 42.00
CA GLU A 60 -24.69 38.04 42.31
C GLU A 60 -23.68 37.70 43.40
N SER A 61 -24.12 37.06 44.50
CA SER A 61 -23.26 36.66 45.62
C SER A 61 -22.09 35.78 45.17
N ILE A 62 -22.37 34.72 44.40
CA ILE A 62 -21.33 33.76 43.98
C ILE A 62 -20.45 34.30 42.84
N ILE A 63 -21.04 35.00 41.86
CA ILE A 63 -20.29 35.50 40.69
C ILE A 63 -19.37 36.65 41.10
N THR A 64 -19.83 37.55 41.99
CA THR A 64 -18.99 38.65 42.47
C THR A 64 -17.85 38.16 43.36
N LYS A 65 -18.06 37.12 44.18
CA LYS A 65 -17.00 36.46 44.96
C LYS A 65 -15.85 36.00 44.07
N TRP A 66 -16.16 35.46 42.90
CA TRP A 66 -15.18 34.93 41.94
C TRP A 66 -14.79 35.90 40.82
N ASN A 67 -15.13 37.19 40.95
CA ASN A 67 -14.78 38.20 39.97
C ASN A 67 -13.24 38.33 39.85
N LEU A 68 -12.76 38.46 38.62
CA LEU A 68 -11.34 38.54 38.25
C LEU A 68 -10.63 39.83 38.70
N ASN A 69 -11.32 40.74 39.40
CA ASN A 69 -10.77 42.00 39.88
C ASN A 69 -9.88 41.84 41.14
N SER A 70 -10.04 40.75 41.90
CA SER A 70 -9.20 40.43 43.07
C SER A 70 -7.92 39.70 42.66
N SER A 71 -6.77 40.02 43.29
CA SER A 71 -5.49 39.32 43.05
C SER A 71 -5.53 37.84 43.44
N PHE A 72 -6.41 37.45 44.36
CA PHE A 72 -6.59 36.07 44.82
C PHE A 72 -7.32 35.19 43.79
N THR A 73 -8.45 35.69 43.26
CA THR A 73 -9.25 35.03 42.21
C THR A 73 -8.55 35.04 40.84
N LYS A 74 -7.50 35.86 40.69
CA LYS A 74 -6.63 35.83 39.51
C LYS A 74 -5.75 34.58 39.43
N VAL A 75 -5.53 33.83 40.51
CA VAL A 75 -4.61 32.68 40.49
C VAL A 75 -5.34 31.36 40.75
N ILE A 76 -6.35 31.37 41.62
CA ILE A 76 -7.02 30.15 42.06
C ILE A 76 -8.06 29.67 41.03
N SER A 77 -8.08 28.37 40.78
CA SER A 77 -9.13 27.68 40.01
C SER A 77 -10.27 27.25 40.93
N ILE A 78 -11.53 27.52 40.54
CA ILE A 78 -12.71 27.09 41.31
C ILE A 78 -12.77 25.55 41.36
N PHE A 79 -12.52 24.91 40.22
CA PHE A 79 -12.65 23.45 40.05
C PHE A 79 -11.56 22.66 40.79
N ASN A 80 -10.39 23.24 40.99
CA ASN A 80 -9.31 22.62 41.78
C ASN A 80 -9.43 22.89 43.28
N HIS A 81 -10.05 24.02 43.67
CA HIS A 81 -10.15 24.42 45.08
C HIS A 81 -11.36 23.79 45.78
N ASP A 82 -12.55 23.88 45.17
CA ASP A 82 -13.78 23.31 45.72
C ASP A 82 -14.74 22.91 44.59
N ARG A 83 -14.85 21.60 44.34
CA ARG A 83 -15.74 21.05 43.31
C ARG A 83 -17.22 21.28 43.60
N LYS A 84 -17.63 21.35 44.87
CA LYS A 84 -19.03 21.63 45.23
C LYS A 84 -19.35 23.07 44.90
N GLU A 85 -18.44 23.98 45.22
CA GLU A 85 -18.58 25.39 44.85
C GLU A 85 -18.54 25.59 43.32
N ALA A 86 -17.73 24.84 42.59
CA ALA A 86 -17.72 24.87 41.13
C ALA A 86 -19.07 24.43 40.52
N LYS A 87 -19.67 23.35 41.05
CA LYS A 87 -21.02 22.91 40.65
C LYS A 87 -22.07 23.98 40.98
N GLU A 88 -22.03 24.53 42.19
CA GLU A 88 -22.94 25.60 42.58
C GLU A 88 -22.80 26.83 41.66
N PHE A 89 -21.57 27.23 41.32
CA PHE A 89 -21.31 28.32 40.39
C PHE A 89 -21.99 28.08 39.04
N LEU A 90 -21.85 26.87 38.46
CA LEU A 90 -22.50 26.52 37.19
C LEU A 90 -24.03 26.53 37.31
N THR A 91 -24.59 25.99 38.40
CA THR A 91 -26.04 26.03 38.66
C THR A 91 -26.56 27.46 38.74
N ARG A 92 -25.87 28.36 39.48
CA ARG A 92 -26.30 29.76 39.59
C ARG A 92 -26.23 30.52 38.26
N VAL A 93 -25.28 30.18 37.39
CA VAL A 93 -25.21 30.76 36.03
C VAL A 93 -26.40 30.31 35.18
N GLU A 94 -26.79 29.05 35.30
CA GLU A 94 -27.97 28.51 34.62
C GLU A 94 -29.27 29.13 35.15
N ASP A 95 -29.41 29.27 36.47
CA ASP A 95 -30.54 29.98 37.10
C ASP A 95 -30.62 31.44 36.63
N LEU A 96 -29.46 32.12 36.55
CA LEU A 96 -29.36 33.49 36.04
C LEU A 96 -29.79 33.59 34.59
N ARG A 97 -29.42 32.61 33.75
CA ARG A 97 -29.84 32.53 32.34
C ARG A 97 -31.36 32.39 32.25
N GLN A 98 -31.98 31.52 33.04
CA GLN A 98 -33.43 31.34 33.08
C GLN A 98 -34.14 32.61 33.54
N ALA A 99 -33.62 33.27 34.59
CA ALA A 99 -34.08 34.56 35.06
C ALA A 99 -34.01 35.64 33.95
N MET A 100 -32.90 35.70 33.21
CA MET A 100 -32.75 36.63 32.07
C MET A 100 -33.79 36.38 30.97
N HIS A 101 -34.05 35.13 30.60
CA HIS A 101 -35.08 34.81 29.60
C HIS A 101 -36.48 35.26 30.03
N PHE A 102 -36.83 35.06 31.29
CA PHE A 102 -38.10 35.54 31.82
C PHE A 102 -38.19 37.06 31.84
N LEU A 103 -37.13 37.76 32.30
CA LEU A 103 -37.10 39.21 32.33
C LEU A 103 -37.23 39.84 30.94
N VAL A 104 -36.60 39.25 29.92
CA VAL A 104 -36.74 39.67 28.52
C VAL A 104 -38.19 39.50 28.03
N ALA A 105 -38.86 38.41 28.41
CA ALA A 105 -40.24 38.15 28.01
C ALA A 105 -41.25 39.11 28.64
N GLN A 106 -40.94 39.65 29.83
CA GLN A 106 -41.84 40.54 30.57
C GLN A 106 -41.57 42.02 30.32
N ASN A 107 -40.31 42.47 30.45
CA ASN A 107 -39.95 43.88 30.42
C ASN A 107 -38.50 44.08 29.93
N SER A 108 -38.35 44.38 28.65
CA SER A 108 -37.04 44.55 27.99
C SER A 108 -36.20 45.74 28.46
N SER A 109 -36.77 46.65 29.27
CA SER A 109 -36.10 47.86 29.79
C SER A 109 -35.83 47.83 31.30
N SER A 110 -35.94 46.67 31.95
CA SER A 110 -35.72 46.53 33.40
C SER A 110 -34.24 46.74 33.79
N SER A 111 -33.98 47.50 34.86
CA SER A 111 -32.64 47.63 35.46
C SER A 111 -32.09 46.28 35.95
N LYS A 112 -32.98 45.37 36.39
CA LYS A 112 -32.63 44.00 36.79
C LYS A 112 -32.07 43.18 35.63
N LEU A 113 -32.57 43.41 34.41
CA LEU A 113 -32.03 42.75 33.21
C LEU A 113 -30.60 43.24 32.90
N ALA A 114 -30.34 44.55 33.06
CA ALA A 114 -28.99 45.09 32.87
C ALA A 114 -27.99 44.56 33.91
N LEU A 115 -28.42 44.41 35.18
CA LEU A 115 -27.62 43.76 36.23
C LEU A 115 -27.34 42.30 35.87
N ALA A 116 -28.38 41.53 35.53
CA ALA A 116 -28.24 40.12 35.16
C ALA A 116 -27.32 39.92 33.95
N GLN A 117 -27.40 40.77 32.92
CA GLN A 117 -26.47 40.76 31.79
C GLN A 117 -25.02 41.04 32.20
N LYS A 118 -24.79 41.97 33.12
CA LYS A 118 -23.46 42.26 33.67
C LYS A 118 -22.90 41.06 34.45
N LEU A 119 -23.73 40.43 35.29
CA LEU A 119 -23.37 39.23 36.04
C LEU A 119 -23.05 38.06 35.09
N MET A 120 -23.86 37.86 34.06
CA MET A 120 -23.63 36.84 33.04
C MET A 120 -22.30 37.05 32.34
N HIS A 121 -21.99 38.27 31.89
CA HIS A 121 -20.70 38.57 31.27
C HIS A 121 -19.51 38.29 32.20
N MET A 122 -19.64 38.63 33.48
CA MET A 122 -18.62 38.38 34.49
C MET A 122 -18.42 36.88 34.75
N ALA A 123 -19.50 36.11 34.82
CA ALA A 123 -19.45 34.66 34.97
C ALA A 123 -18.77 34.00 33.76
N MET A 124 -19.14 34.40 32.54
CA MET A 124 -18.55 33.86 31.31
C MET A 124 -17.06 34.14 31.22
N LYS A 125 -16.61 35.34 31.60
CA LYS A 125 -15.17 35.67 31.66
C LYS A 125 -14.42 34.80 32.68
N ARG A 126 -15.07 34.42 33.78
CA ARG A 126 -14.50 33.48 34.75
C ARG A 126 -14.43 32.06 34.19
N LEU A 127 -15.50 31.58 33.55
CA LEU A 127 -15.55 30.25 32.92
C LEU A 127 -14.55 30.12 31.78
N GLU A 128 -14.39 31.13 30.92
CA GLU A 128 -13.32 31.19 29.91
C GLU A 128 -11.95 30.91 30.52
N LYS A 129 -11.67 31.53 31.67
CA LYS A 129 -10.40 31.37 32.36
C LYS A 129 -10.25 29.99 33.00
N GLU A 130 -11.27 29.47 33.67
CA GLU A 130 -11.24 28.11 34.24
C GLU A 130 -11.01 27.07 33.14
N PHE A 131 -11.73 27.21 32.02
CA PHE A 131 -11.57 26.34 30.86
C PHE A 131 -10.12 26.36 30.35
N TYR A 132 -9.54 27.55 30.18
CA TYR A 132 -8.13 27.69 29.82
C TYR A 132 -7.18 27.06 30.85
N GLN A 133 -7.40 27.29 32.14
CA GLN A 133 -6.54 26.79 33.22
C GLN A 133 -6.57 25.26 33.30
N ILE A 134 -7.75 24.63 33.21
CA ILE A 134 -7.88 23.18 33.22
C ILE A 134 -7.21 22.57 31.99
N LEU A 135 -7.45 23.15 30.81
CA LEU A 135 -6.88 22.64 29.56
C LEU A 135 -5.35 22.78 29.52
N SER A 136 -4.82 23.91 30.00
CA SER A 136 -3.37 24.17 30.04
C SER A 136 -2.63 23.39 31.13
N ALA A 137 -3.25 23.15 32.30
CA ALA A 137 -2.64 22.38 33.38
C ALA A 137 -2.60 20.87 33.11
N ASN A 138 -3.44 20.37 32.19
CA ASN A 138 -3.57 18.96 31.88
C ASN A 138 -3.12 18.61 30.44
N ILE A 139 -2.27 19.43 29.81
CA ILE A 139 -1.80 19.18 28.43
C ILE A 139 -1.19 17.78 28.30
N ASP A 140 -0.26 17.41 29.21
CA ASP A 140 0.43 16.11 29.16
C ASP A 140 -0.50 14.92 29.47
N GLN A 141 -1.59 15.15 30.22
CA GLN A 141 -2.52 14.10 30.64
C GLN A 141 -3.73 13.95 29.70
N LEU A 142 -4.01 15.00 28.93
CA LEU A 142 -4.95 15.05 27.81
C LEU A 142 -4.22 14.91 26.48
N ASP A 143 -2.96 14.44 26.52
CA ASP A 143 -2.22 14.12 25.32
C ASP A 143 -2.98 13.02 24.57
N PRO A 144 -3.14 13.12 23.23
CA PRO A 144 -3.97 12.19 22.50
C PRO A 144 -3.60 10.71 22.67
N ASP A 145 -2.33 10.41 22.93
CA ASP A 145 -1.83 9.06 23.26
C ASP A 145 -2.50 8.50 24.52
N SER A 146 -2.63 9.34 25.56
CA SER A 146 -3.26 8.98 26.84
C SER A 146 -4.78 8.83 26.70
N VAL A 147 -5.41 9.65 25.85
CA VAL A 147 -6.86 9.61 25.62
C VAL A 147 -7.25 8.40 24.76
N SER A 148 -6.47 8.07 23.73
CA SER A 148 -6.75 6.95 22.83
C SER A 148 -6.62 5.59 23.52
N SER A 149 -5.57 5.41 24.33
CA SER A 149 -5.29 4.15 25.05
C SER A 149 -6.44 3.71 25.97
N ARG A 150 -7.27 4.65 26.44
CA ARG A 150 -8.45 4.37 27.27
C ARG A 150 -9.62 3.75 26.50
N SER A 151 -9.72 4.03 25.21
CA SER A 151 -10.80 3.49 24.36
C SER A 151 -10.60 2.02 23.99
N SER A 152 -9.33 1.55 24.00
CA SER A 152 -8.98 0.16 23.70
C SER A 152 -9.24 -0.83 24.85
N ASP A 153 -9.27 -0.37 26.11
CA ASP A 153 -9.25 -1.26 27.29
C ASP A 153 -10.57 -1.35 28.08
N GLY A 154 -11.69 -0.84 27.57
CA GLY A 154 -12.96 -1.05 28.28
C GLY A 154 -14.18 -0.42 27.65
N THR A 155 -14.93 -1.22 26.91
CA THR A 155 -16.37 -1.01 26.70
C THR A 155 -17.07 -1.11 28.06
N SER A 156 -17.27 0.04 28.72
CA SER A 156 -18.32 0.17 29.73
C SER A 156 -19.27 1.25 29.23
N THR A 157 -20.30 0.79 28.52
CA THR A 157 -21.54 1.52 28.32
C THR A 157 -22.07 1.89 29.71
N ILE A 158 -21.91 3.14 30.11
CA ILE A 158 -22.71 3.68 31.21
C ILE A 158 -24.07 3.98 30.58
N ASP A 159 -25.00 3.08 30.83
CA ASP A 159 -26.41 3.22 30.51
C ASP A 159 -26.96 4.47 31.21
N ASP A 160 -27.73 5.24 30.47
CA ASP A 160 -28.27 6.54 30.85
C ASP A 160 -29.49 6.30 31.74
N GLY A 161 -29.28 6.32 33.05
CA GLY A 161 -30.33 6.24 34.06
C GLY A 161 -30.14 7.37 35.07
N ASP A 162 -31.11 8.27 35.12
CA ASP A 162 -31.23 9.33 36.13
C ASP A 162 -31.12 8.75 37.55
N ASP A 163 -29.94 8.80 38.17
CA ASP A 163 -29.81 8.75 39.62
C ASP A 163 -28.53 9.46 40.12
N VAL A 164 -28.65 10.03 41.31
CA VAL A 164 -27.75 11.02 41.90
C VAL A 164 -26.48 10.32 42.44
N GLY A 165 -25.51 10.06 41.57
CA GLY A 165 -24.24 9.41 41.91
C GLY A 165 -23.24 10.33 42.65
N SER A 166 -23.03 10.05 43.93
CA SER A 166 -22.02 10.67 44.80
C SER A 166 -20.58 10.19 44.48
N GLU A 167 -19.56 10.81 45.08
CA GLU A 167 -18.12 10.46 44.97
C GLU A 167 -17.78 8.98 45.26
N GLU A 168 -18.76 8.16 45.67
CA GLU A 168 -18.62 6.75 45.98
C GLU A 168 -18.67 5.83 44.75
N GLU A 169 -19.26 6.25 43.62
CA GLU A 169 -19.27 5.42 42.39
C GLU A 169 -17.88 5.33 41.72
N LEU A 170 -17.08 6.39 41.81
CA LEU A 170 -15.67 6.40 41.37
C LEU A 170 -14.75 5.57 42.29
N LYS A 171 -15.22 5.17 43.48
CA LYS A 171 -14.50 4.23 44.36
C LYS A 171 -14.81 2.77 44.02
N LEU A 172 -15.98 2.47 43.46
CA LEU A 172 -16.40 1.09 43.16
C LEU A 172 -15.84 0.54 41.83
N ALA A 173 -15.42 1.40 40.90
CA ALA A 173 -14.64 1.02 39.71
C ALA A 173 -13.10 1.01 39.96
N GLY A 174 -12.71 0.73 41.20
CA GLY A 174 -11.40 1.07 41.75
C GLY A 174 -10.22 0.17 41.39
N GLU A 175 -10.43 -0.98 40.75
CA GLU A 175 -9.39 -2.02 40.64
C GLU A 175 -8.56 -1.99 39.36
N SER A 176 -8.88 -1.16 38.36
CA SER A 176 -8.16 -1.16 37.07
C SER A 176 -7.69 0.20 36.55
N ILE A 177 -8.05 1.33 37.20
CA ILE A 177 -7.75 2.67 36.66
C ILE A 177 -6.54 3.28 37.37
N THR A 178 -5.51 3.61 36.60
CA THR A 178 -4.29 4.30 37.08
C THR A 178 -4.60 5.71 37.59
N LYS A 179 -3.75 6.24 38.49
CA LYS A 179 -3.91 7.60 39.04
C LYS A 179 -3.98 8.68 37.96
N VAL A 180 -3.27 8.50 36.85
CA VAL A 180 -3.22 9.43 35.71
C VAL A 180 -4.57 9.46 34.96
N GLU A 181 -5.18 8.30 34.75
CA GLU A 181 -6.49 8.19 34.07
C GLU A 181 -7.63 8.81 34.89
N ARG A 182 -7.55 8.77 36.22
CA ARG A 182 -8.53 9.46 37.07
C ARG A 182 -8.43 10.98 36.96
N VAL A 183 -7.22 11.54 36.91
CA VAL A 183 -7.03 12.99 36.81
C VAL A 183 -7.48 13.50 35.43
N SER A 184 -7.19 12.77 34.34
CA SER A 184 -7.67 13.14 33.01
C SER A 184 -9.18 13.00 32.86
N ALA A 185 -9.81 11.96 33.41
CA ALA A 185 -11.27 11.81 33.41
C ALA A 185 -11.98 12.95 34.13
N LEU A 186 -11.45 13.37 35.28
CA LEU A 186 -11.98 14.50 36.03
C LEU A 186 -11.84 15.81 35.24
N ALA A 187 -10.67 16.05 34.64
CA ALA A 187 -10.46 17.23 33.80
C ALA A 187 -11.43 17.26 32.60
N MET A 188 -11.66 16.12 31.93
CA MET A 188 -12.62 16.02 30.82
C MET A 188 -14.06 16.34 31.27
N SER A 189 -14.49 15.82 32.42
CA SER A 189 -15.81 16.10 33.00
C SER A 189 -15.99 17.57 33.37
N ASP A 190 -14.95 18.20 33.91
CA ASP A 190 -14.98 19.62 34.28
C ASP A 190 -15.04 20.50 33.02
N LEU A 191 -14.22 20.19 32.01
CA LEU A 191 -14.24 20.87 30.70
C LEU A 191 -15.61 20.75 30.03
N ARG A 192 -16.22 19.57 30.03
CA ARG A 192 -17.58 19.34 29.51
C ARG A 192 -18.59 20.22 30.24
N SER A 193 -18.57 20.21 31.57
CA SER A 193 -19.53 20.97 32.39
C SER A 193 -19.43 22.48 32.14
N ILE A 194 -18.21 23.01 31.96
CA ILE A 194 -17.98 24.41 31.60
C ILE A 194 -18.45 24.68 30.17
N ALA A 195 -18.11 23.81 29.21
CA ALA A 195 -18.49 23.97 27.80
C ALA A 195 -20.02 23.98 27.64
N ASP A 196 -20.73 23.04 28.26
CA ASP A 196 -22.18 22.94 28.22
C ASP A 196 -22.84 24.23 28.76
N CYS A 197 -22.34 24.75 29.89
CA CYS A 197 -22.81 26.01 30.48
C CYS A 197 -22.54 27.23 29.59
N MET A 198 -21.36 27.33 28.99
CA MET A 198 -21.01 28.43 28.09
C MET A 198 -21.82 28.39 26.80
N ILE A 199 -22.04 27.19 26.24
CA ILE A 199 -22.81 26.98 25.01
C ILE A 199 -24.29 27.33 25.24
N SER A 200 -24.90 26.84 26.33
CA SER A 200 -26.29 27.14 26.67
C SER A 200 -26.53 28.63 26.89
N SER A 201 -25.50 29.35 27.38
CA SER A 201 -25.53 30.79 27.63
C SER A 201 -25.22 31.66 26.39
N GLY A 202 -24.93 31.05 25.23
CA GLY A 202 -24.64 31.78 23.99
C GLY A 202 -23.17 32.20 23.80
N TYR A 203 -22.25 31.73 24.66
CA TYR A 203 -20.81 32.02 24.64
C TYR A 203 -19.98 30.85 24.09
N GLY A 204 -20.59 29.98 23.28
CA GLY A 204 -19.90 28.83 22.68
C GLY A 204 -18.69 29.23 21.84
N LYS A 205 -18.73 30.39 21.15
CA LYS A 205 -17.62 30.85 20.29
C LYS A 205 -16.36 31.16 21.09
N GLU A 206 -16.51 31.74 22.28
CA GLU A 206 -15.41 32.06 23.20
C GLU A 206 -14.77 30.78 23.73
N CYS A 207 -15.60 29.80 24.13
CA CYS A 207 -15.13 28.48 24.57
C CYS A 207 -14.34 27.76 23.47
N VAL A 208 -14.89 27.70 22.24
CA VAL A 208 -14.26 27.08 21.07
C VAL A 208 -12.90 27.69 20.76
N LYS A 209 -12.78 29.03 20.77
CA LYS A 209 -11.51 29.71 20.52
C LYS A 209 -10.41 29.29 21.50
N ILE A 210 -10.75 29.11 22.77
CA ILE A 210 -9.79 28.70 23.80
C ILE A 210 -9.35 27.24 23.56
N TYR A 211 -10.33 26.37 23.30
CA TYR A 211 -10.07 24.97 23.01
C TYR A 211 -9.17 24.79 21.78
N GLU A 212 -9.54 25.41 20.66
CA GLU A 212 -8.78 25.36 19.40
C GLU A 212 -7.36 25.87 19.58
N LEU A 213 -7.16 27.00 20.27
CA LEU A 213 -5.84 27.58 20.48
C LEU A 213 -4.86 26.59 21.15
N LEU A 214 -5.29 25.93 22.22
CA LEU A 214 -4.44 25.02 22.99
C LEU A 214 -4.31 23.65 22.32
N ARG A 215 -5.42 23.08 21.86
CA ARG A 215 -5.43 21.73 21.27
C ARG A 215 -4.79 21.68 19.89
N LYS A 216 -4.98 22.71 19.05
CA LYS A 216 -4.28 22.79 17.77
C LYS A 216 -2.77 22.83 17.97
N SER A 217 -2.28 23.63 18.92
CA SER A 217 -0.85 23.67 19.24
C SER A 217 -0.34 22.32 19.73
N THR A 218 -1.13 21.60 20.52
CA THR A 218 -0.75 20.27 21.05
C THR A 218 -0.67 19.22 19.93
N VAL A 219 -1.68 19.17 19.07
CA VAL A 219 -1.71 18.23 17.93
C VAL A 219 -0.63 18.56 16.90
N ASP A 220 -0.42 19.84 16.58
CA ASP A 220 0.62 20.26 15.65
C ASP A 220 2.03 19.96 16.18
N GLU A 221 2.28 20.14 17.49
CA GLU A 221 3.53 19.76 18.15
C GLU A 221 3.72 18.24 18.16
N GLY A 222 2.68 17.46 18.45
CA GLY A 222 2.73 15.99 18.38
C GLY A 222 3.08 15.49 16.97
N LEU A 223 2.47 16.07 15.93
CA LEU A 223 2.81 15.77 14.54
C LEU A 223 4.26 16.14 14.21
N TYR A 224 4.76 17.26 14.73
CA TYR A 224 6.15 17.67 14.55
C TYR A 224 7.13 16.69 15.21
N GLN A 225 6.84 16.25 16.44
CA GLN A 225 7.67 15.27 17.18
C GLN A 225 7.69 13.89 16.51
N LEU A 226 6.59 13.50 15.86
CA LEU A 226 6.53 12.30 15.03
C LEU A 226 7.26 12.44 13.68
N GLY A 227 7.85 13.59 13.38
CA GLY A 227 8.60 13.84 12.15
C GLY A 227 7.72 14.13 10.93
N VAL A 228 6.47 14.59 11.12
CA VAL A 228 5.57 14.93 10.01
C VAL A 228 6.01 16.24 9.36
N GLU A 229 6.89 16.14 8.38
CA GLU A 229 7.34 17.28 7.58
C GLU A 229 6.35 17.64 6.47
N ARG A 230 6.26 18.94 6.16
CA ARG A 230 5.50 19.43 5.00
C ARG A 230 6.32 19.26 3.72
N TYR A 231 6.23 18.09 3.12
CA TYR A 231 6.89 17.82 1.85
C TYR A 231 6.23 18.56 0.68
N ARG A 232 7.07 19.18 -0.15
CA ARG A 232 6.68 19.67 -1.49
C ARG A 232 7.17 18.67 -2.53
N SER A 233 6.48 18.62 -3.67
CA SER A 233 6.89 17.79 -4.80
C SER A 233 8.37 18.01 -5.15
N SER A 234 8.82 19.27 -5.21
CA SER A 234 10.23 19.62 -5.50
C SER A 234 11.26 19.08 -4.50
N HIS A 235 10.88 18.84 -3.24
CA HIS A 235 11.78 18.27 -2.23
C HIS A 235 11.98 16.78 -2.47
N ILE A 236 10.87 16.05 -2.68
CA ILE A 236 10.90 14.62 -2.99
C ILE A 236 11.71 14.35 -4.26
N HIS A 237 11.57 15.19 -5.30
CA HIS A 237 12.32 15.07 -6.56
C HIS A 237 13.84 15.32 -6.46
N LYS A 238 14.30 15.94 -5.36
CA LYS A 238 15.73 16.21 -5.13
C LYS A 238 16.40 15.16 -4.24
N MET A 239 15.61 14.34 -3.55
CA MET A 239 16.15 13.28 -2.68
C MET A 239 16.81 12.18 -3.51
N ASN A 240 17.89 11.59 -2.97
CA ASN A 240 18.41 10.34 -3.50
C ASN A 240 17.51 9.17 -3.08
N TRP A 241 17.77 7.99 -3.64
CA TRP A 241 16.95 6.81 -3.38
C TRP A 241 16.96 6.38 -1.91
N GLU A 242 18.14 6.30 -1.29
CA GLU A 242 18.34 5.87 0.10
C GLU A 242 17.60 6.79 1.09
N ALA A 243 17.66 8.11 0.90
CA ALA A 243 16.93 9.04 1.75
C ALA A 243 15.41 8.92 1.56
N LEU A 244 14.96 8.72 0.30
CA LEU A 244 13.53 8.56 0.02
C LEU A 244 12.98 7.29 0.69
N GLU A 245 13.71 6.19 0.62
CA GLU A 245 13.34 4.93 1.27
C GLU A 245 13.22 5.10 2.80
N HIS A 246 14.21 5.74 3.43
CA HIS A 246 14.18 6.03 4.86
C HIS A 246 12.98 6.92 5.25
N VAL A 247 12.71 7.98 4.49
CA VAL A 247 11.56 8.88 4.75
C VAL A 247 10.24 8.13 4.58
N CYS A 248 10.13 7.22 3.60
CA CYS A 248 8.93 6.42 3.41
C CYS A 248 8.72 5.41 4.55
N GLN A 249 9.78 4.71 4.98
CA GLN A 249 9.74 3.80 6.15
C GLN A 249 9.33 4.55 7.42
N HIS A 250 9.91 5.73 7.65
CA HIS A 250 9.53 6.58 8.76
C HIS A 250 8.05 6.98 8.67
N TRP A 251 7.60 7.46 7.51
CA TRP A 251 6.19 7.82 7.28
C TRP A 251 5.23 6.64 7.57
N MET A 252 5.57 5.41 7.16
CA MET A 252 4.74 4.22 7.42
C MET A 252 4.55 3.94 8.92
N SER A 253 5.57 4.22 9.73
CA SER A 253 5.46 4.11 11.19
C SER A 253 4.68 5.28 11.78
N THR A 254 4.99 6.50 11.34
CA THR A 254 4.38 7.74 11.84
C THR A 254 2.88 7.82 11.55
N VAL A 255 2.44 7.40 10.36
CA VAL A 255 1.01 7.46 10.00
C VAL A 255 0.16 6.55 10.89
N LYS A 256 0.67 5.38 11.25
CA LYS A 256 -0.01 4.44 12.17
C LYS A 256 -0.14 5.04 13.57
N ILE A 257 0.94 5.64 14.07
CA ILE A 257 0.93 6.30 15.38
C ILE A 257 -0.04 7.47 15.35
N ALA A 258 0.08 8.38 14.38
CA ALA A 258 -0.75 9.58 14.30
C ALA A 258 -2.25 9.27 14.20
N MET A 259 -2.67 8.25 13.45
CA MET A 259 -4.08 7.83 13.38
C MET A 259 -4.56 7.27 14.72
N LYS A 260 -3.83 6.30 15.26
CA LYS A 260 -4.20 5.59 16.49
C LYS A 260 -4.14 6.46 17.73
N THR A 261 -3.33 7.51 17.74
CA THR A 261 -3.07 8.31 18.93
C THR A 261 -3.59 9.74 18.75
N LEU A 262 -2.88 10.60 18.01
CA LEU A 262 -3.18 12.02 17.81
C LEU A 262 -4.62 12.27 17.35
N PHE A 263 -5.03 11.69 16.22
CA PHE A 263 -6.34 11.97 15.65
C PHE A 263 -7.47 11.29 16.42
N THR A 264 -7.26 10.05 16.88
CA THR A 264 -8.25 9.32 17.69
C THR A 264 -8.46 9.98 19.06
N GLY A 265 -7.38 10.35 19.75
CA GLY A 265 -7.46 11.02 21.04
C GLY A 265 -8.13 12.38 20.97
N GLU A 266 -7.80 13.19 19.95
CA GLU A 266 -8.50 14.47 19.75
C GLU A 266 -9.97 14.27 19.36
N ARG A 267 -10.29 13.22 18.61
CA ARG A 267 -11.68 12.87 18.29
C ARG A 267 -12.47 12.56 19.56
N ILE A 268 -11.94 11.71 20.43
CA ILE A 268 -12.58 11.34 21.70
C ILE A 268 -12.75 12.57 22.61
N LEU A 269 -11.69 13.39 22.73
CA LEU A 269 -11.72 14.56 23.62
C LEU A 269 -12.75 15.60 23.14
N SER A 270 -12.74 15.92 21.85
CA SER A 270 -13.67 16.89 21.27
C SER A 270 -15.13 16.38 21.34
N ASP A 271 -15.36 15.08 21.10
CA ASP A 271 -16.66 14.45 21.25
C ASP A 271 -17.20 14.52 22.69
N HIS A 272 -16.31 14.35 23.69
CA HIS A 272 -16.67 14.43 25.09
C HIS A 272 -16.95 15.86 25.56
N VAL A 273 -16.03 16.80 25.28
CA VAL A 273 -16.11 18.18 25.77
C VAL A 273 -17.28 18.92 25.14
N PHE A 274 -17.57 18.69 23.86
CA PHE A 274 -18.64 19.37 23.13
C PHE A 274 -19.87 18.47 22.90
N SER A 275 -20.18 17.64 23.89
CA SER A 275 -21.30 16.70 23.80
C SER A 275 -22.65 17.39 23.53
N ALA A 276 -22.87 18.59 24.07
CA ALA A 276 -24.12 19.34 23.91
C ALA A 276 -24.35 19.95 22.51
N SER A 277 -23.35 20.01 21.63
CA SER A 277 -23.50 20.67 20.32
C SER A 277 -22.68 19.99 19.21
N ASN A 278 -23.36 19.23 18.36
CA ASN A 278 -22.76 18.57 17.20
C ASN A 278 -22.06 19.53 16.23
N PRO A 279 -22.62 20.71 15.86
CA PRO A 279 -21.96 21.64 14.95
C PRO A 279 -20.64 22.20 15.52
N ILE A 280 -20.60 22.47 16.83
CA ILE A 280 -19.40 22.96 17.50
C ILE A 280 -18.33 21.87 17.54
N ARG A 281 -18.72 20.67 17.96
CA ARG A 281 -17.86 19.48 18.00
C ARG A 281 -17.19 19.21 16.65
N GLU A 282 -17.98 19.20 15.57
CA GLU A 282 -17.48 19.02 14.21
C GLU A 282 -16.49 20.13 13.80
N SER A 283 -16.84 21.41 14.05
CA SER A 283 -15.97 22.55 13.71
C SER A 283 -14.64 22.47 14.45
N CYS A 284 -14.65 22.28 15.78
CA CYS A 284 -13.44 22.18 16.59
C CYS A 284 -12.51 21.08 16.08
N PHE A 285 -13.04 19.86 15.92
CA PHE A 285 -12.25 18.73 15.46
C PHE A 285 -11.65 18.97 14.06
N SER A 286 -12.45 19.52 13.15
CA SER A 286 -12.00 19.89 11.80
C SER A 286 -10.87 20.93 11.87
N ASP A 287 -11.07 22.04 12.58
CA ASP A 287 -10.14 23.16 12.59
C ASP A 287 -8.79 22.82 13.25
N ILE A 288 -8.80 21.86 14.18
CA ILE A 288 -7.59 21.32 14.80
C ILE A 288 -6.87 20.35 13.86
N THR A 289 -7.55 19.36 13.29
CA THR A 289 -6.89 18.18 12.69
C THR A 289 -6.71 18.25 11.17
N LYS A 290 -7.52 19.03 10.46
CA LYS A 290 -7.66 18.96 8.99
C LYS A 290 -6.37 19.24 8.22
N GLU A 291 -5.58 20.21 8.66
CA GLU A 291 -4.32 20.56 7.96
C GLU A 291 -3.25 19.49 8.19
N GLY A 292 -3.09 19.02 9.43
CA GLY A 292 -2.15 17.94 9.77
C GLY A 292 -2.48 16.64 9.04
N ALA A 293 -3.74 16.21 9.10
CA ALA A 293 -4.20 15.00 8.43
C ALA A 293 -4.03 15.08 6.90
N ARG A 294 -4.37 16.23 6.30
CA ARG A 294 -4.16 16.45 4.86
C ARG A 294 -2.70 16.31 4.47
N ASN A 295 -1.79 16.93 5.22
CA ASN A 295 -0.37 16.89 4.90
C ASN A 295 0.21 15.47 5.01
N LEU A 296 -0.15 14.75 6.08
CA LEU A 296 0.26 13.37 6.31
C LEU A 296 -0.24 12.43 5.20
N LEU A 297 -1.53 12.49 4.86
CA LEU A 297 -2.15 11.59 3.88
C LEU A 297 -1.85 11.97 2.42
N ARG A 298 -1.34 13.18 2.17
CA ARG A 298 -0.88 13.61 0.84
C ARG A 298 0.52 13.10 0.49
N PHE A 299 1.33 12.75 1.48
CA PHE A 299 2.71 12.32 1.25
C PHE A 299 2.84 11.16 0.24
N PRO A 300 2.05 10.07 0.32
CA PRO A 300 2.21 8.96 -0.63
C PRO A 300 1.89 9.34 -2.07
N GLU A 301 0.96 10.27 -2.29
CA GLU A 301 0.70 10.85 -3.62
C GLU A 301 1.94 11.59 -4.17
N LEU A 302 2.71 12.28 -3.33
CA LEU A 302 3.94 12.95 -3.76
C LEU A 302 5.02 11.95 -4.16
N VAL A 303 5.16 10.86 -3.38
CA VAL A 303 6.09 9.76 -3.67
C VAL A 303 5.71 9.07 -4.98
N ALA A 304 4.42 8.83 -5.22
CA ALA A 304 3.92 8.21 -6.44
C ALA A 304 4.28 9.00 -7.72
N LYS A 305 4.37 10.33 -7.63
CA LYS A 305 4.71 11.24 -8.74
C LYS A 305 6.21 11.34 -9.04
N HIS A 306 7.07 10.86 -8.13
CA HIS A 306 8.52 10.89 -8.33
C HIS A 306 8.95 9.97 -9.50
N LYS A 307 10.15 10.19 -10.04
CA LYS A 307 10.71 9.48 -11.23
C LYS A 307 10.38 7.98 -11.27
N LYS A 308 10.03 7.50 -12.46
CA LYS A 308 9.76 6.08 -12.73
C LYS A 308 11.08 5.31 -12.72
N SER A 309 11.26 4.45 -11.72
CA SER A 309 12.29 3.40 -11.74
C SER A 309 11.67 2.11 -11.21
N SER A 310 12.06 0.98 -11.80
CA SER A 310 11.51 -0.35 -11.50
C SER A 310 11.74 -0.78 -10.06
N GLU A 311 12.85 -0.35 -9.46
CA GLU A 311 13.25 -0.63 -8.08
C GLU A 311 12.25 -0.10 -7.04
N ARG A 312 11.48 0.93 -7.38
CA ARG A 312 10.57 1.59 -6.43
C ARG A 312 9.25 0.87 -6.26
N ILE A 313 8.96 -0.13 -7.10
CA ILE A 313 7.65 -0.79 -7.13
C ILE A 313 7.30 -1.36 -5.75
N PHE A 314 8.27 -1.95 -5.05
CA PHE A 314 8.08 -2.59 -3.75
C PHE A 314 7.74 -1.56 -2.68
N LEU A 315 8.50 -0.46 -2.62
CA LEU A 315 8.21 0.65 -1.72
C LEU A 315 6.83 1.27 -1.97
N LEU A 316 6.41 1.42 -3.23
CA LEU A 316 5.09 1.94 -3.57
C LEU A 316 3.97 0.98 -3.13
N MET A 317 4.18 -0.33 -3.27
CA MET A 317 3.23 -1.36 -2.80
C MET A 317 3.14 -1.37 -1.26
N GLU A 318 4.25 -1.23 -0.55
CA GLU A 318 4.26 -1.13 0.92
C GLU A 318 3.52 0.11 1.42
N LEU A 319 3.72 1.27 0.78
CA LEU A 319 2.97 2.49 1.09
C LEU A 319 1.48 2.31 0.82
N TYR A 320 1.14 1.63 -0.28
CA TYR A 320 -0.25 1.32 -0.62
C TYR A 320 -0.90 0.47 0.46
N GLN A 321 -0.22 -0.61 0.88
CA GLN A 321 -0.71 -1.53 1.90
C GLN A 321 -0.97 -0.83 3.24
N VAL A 322 0.02 -0.07 3.73
CA VAL A 322 -0.14 0.65 5.00
C VAL A 322 -1.32 1.61 4.97
N LEU A 323 -1.50 2.34 3.87
CA LEU A 323 -2.62 3.28 3.74
C LEU A 323 -3.97 2.57 3.56
N PHE A 324 -3.98 1.44 2.85
CA PHE A 324 -5.17 0.62 2.62
C PHE A 324 -5.66 0.02 3.94
N ASP A 325 -4.76 -0.55 4.73
CA ASP A 325 -5.09 -1.14 6.04
C ASP A 325 -5.61 -0.09 7.04
N LEU A 326 -5.11 1.14 6.96
CA LEU A 326 -5.55 2.25 7.81
C LEU A 326 -6.84 2.91 7.33
N TYR A 327 -7.32 2.61 6.12
CA TYR A 327 -8.46 3.31 5.54
C TYR A 327 -9.74 3.22 6.38
N PRO A 328 -10.13 2.06 6.95
CA PRO A 328 -11.31 1.96 7.81
C PRO A 328 -11.21 2.86 9.06
N GLU A 329 -10.00 2.96 9.63
CA GLU A 329 -9.73 3.82 10.79
C GLU A 329 -9.84 5.31 10.39
N ILE A 330 -9.29 5.69 9.22
CA ILE A 330 -9.43 7.02 8.65
C ILE A 330 -10.92 7.38 8.44
N GLU A 331 -11.73 6.45 7.91
CA GLU A 331 -13.17 6.69 7.71
C GLU A 331 -13.93 6.91 9.02
N SER A 332 -13.58 6.14 10.06
CA SER A 332 -14.17 6.26 11.39
C SER A 332 -13.85 7.61 12.05
N ILE A 333 -12.56 7.96 12.11
CA ILE A 333 -12.07 9.19 12.75
C ILE A 333 -12.62 10.43 12.03
N PHE A 334 -12.55 10.43 10.70
CA PHE A 334 -12.95 11.55 9.83
C PHE A 334 -14.35 11.34 9.23
N SER A 335 -15.28 10.86 10.06
CA SER A 335 -16.66 10.54 9.69
C SER A 335 -17.52 11.75 9.30
N PHE A 336 -17.18 12.95 9.80
CA PHE A 336 -17.91 14.18 9.51
C PHE A 336 -17.85 14.60 8.03
N GLU A 337 -18.93 15.24 7.55
CA GLU A 337 -19.03 15.69 6.15
C GLU A 337 -18.01 16.80 5.83
N SER A 338 -17.75 17.72 6.78
CA SER A 338 -16.69 18.74 6.64
C SER A 338 -15.28 18.18 6.46
N MET A 339 -15.08 16.90 6.79
CA MET A 339 -13.83 16.14 6.70
C MET A 339 -13.78 15.19 5.52
N SER A 340 -14.79 15.17 4.64
CA SER A 340 -14.81 14.38 3.40
C SER A 340 -13.56 14.58 2.54
N ALA A 341 -13.01 15.80 2.51
CA ALA A 341 -11.77 16.11 1.81
C ALA A 341 -10.55 15.29 2.27
N ILE A 342 -10.52 14.84 3.53
CA ILE A 342 -9.45 14.00 4.09
C ILE A 342 -9.59 12.56 3.60
N LYS A 343 -10.80 12.01 3.64
CA LYS A 343 -11.12 10.68 3.08
C LYS A 343 -10.80 10.62 1.58
N ILE A 344 -11.19 11.65 0.83
CA ILE A 344 -10.88 11.80 -0.59
C ILE A 344 -9.37 11.89 -0.82
N GLN A 345 -8.61 12.58 0.05
CA GLN A 345 -7.16 12.65 -0.07
C GLN A 345 -6.50 11.27 0.13
N ALA A 346 -6.95 10.46 1.09
CA ALA A 346 -6.46 9.10 1.30
C ALA A 346 -6.73 8.21 0.06
N LEU A 347 -7.97 8.23 -0.45
CA LEU A 347 -8.33 7.51 -1.68
C LEU A 347 -7.52 7.96 -2.90
N SER A 348 -7.33 9.27 -3.06
CA SER A 348 -6.48 9.84 -4.11
C SER A 348 -5.06 9.30 -4.01
N SER A 349 -4.47 9.27 -2.81
CA SER A 349 -3.14 8.72 -2.58
C SER A 349 -3.05 7.23 -2.94
N LEU A 350 -4.02 6.41 -2.53
CA LEU A 350 -4.11 4.99 -2.93
C LEU A 350 -4.19 4.83 -4.46
N GLN A 351 -5.05 5.61 -5.11
CA GLN A 351 -5.20 5.59 -6.57
C GLN A 351 -3.88 5.98 -7.28
N ARG A 352 -3.20 7.03 -6.82
CA ARG A 352 -1.93 7.49 -7.39
C ARG A 352 -0.83 6.45 -7.23
N LEU A 353 -0.72 5.81 -6.07
CA LEU A 353 0.21 4.72 -5.83
C LEU A 353 -0.05 3.54 -6.78
N GLY A 354 -1.30 3.07 -6.84
CA GLY A 354 -1.69 1.97 -7.72
C GLY A 354 -1.48 2.27 -9.21
N GLU A 355 -1.75 3.50 -9.65
CA GLU A 355 -1.42 3.95 -11.02
C GLU A 355 0.07 3.94 -11.31
N SER A 356 0.90 4.35 -10.34
CA SER A 356 2.36 4.34 -10.48
C SER A 356 2.89 2.91 -10.60
N VAL A 357 2.44 1.99 -9.74
CA VAL A 357 2.75 0.56 -9.81
C VAL A 357 2.37 -0.02 -11.18
N ARG A 358 1.14 0.21 -11.65
CA ARG A 358 0.68 -0.24 -12.98
C ARG A 358 1.51 0.35 -14.12
N SER A 359 1.91 1.61 -14.02
CA SER A 359 2.79 2.25 -15.01
C SER A 359 4.17 1.60 -15.03
N ILE A 360 4.75 1.28 -13.87
CA ILE A 360 6.07 0.63 -13.79
C ILE A 360 6.02 -0.77 -14.41
N LEU A 361 4.98 -1.56 -14.11
CA LEU A 361 4.79 -2.88 -14.71
C LEU A 361 4.63 -2.82 -16.24
N SER A 362 3.89 -1.82 -16.74
CA SER A 362 3.73 -1.61 -18.18
C SER A 362 5.04 -1.19 -18.86
N GLU A 363 5.85 -0.37 -18.19
CA GLU A 363 7.18 0.03 -18.67
C GLU A 363 8.17 -1.14 -18.65
N PHE A 364 8.11 -1.97 -17.61
CA PHE A 364 8.86 -3.22 -17.53
C PHE A 364 8.50 -4.18 -18.68
N GLU A 365 7.21 -4.42 -18.94
CA GLU A 365 6.76 -5.21 -20.10
C GLU A 365 7.32 -4.63 -21.42
N SER A 366 7.22 -3.31 -21.60
CA SER A 366 7.73 -2.62 -22.79
C SER A 366 9.24 -2.76 -22.95
N THR A 367 9.98 -2.77 -21.83
CA THR A 367 11.45 -2.91 -21.82
C THR A 367 11.86 -4.29 -22.31
N ILE A 368 11.17 -5.35 -21.88
CA ILE A 368 11.39 -6.72 -22.37
C ILE A 368 11.11 -6.81 -23.87
N GLN A 369 9.99 -6.25 -24.34
CA GLN A 369 9.61 -6.27 -25.77
C GLN A 369 10.63 -5.53 -26.64
N LYS A 370 11.06 -4.34 -26.20
CA LYS A 370 11.95 -3.45 -26.96
C LYS A 370 13.43 -3.82 -26.88
N ASP A 371 13.81 -4.81 -26.07
CA ASP A 371 15.21 -5.24 -25.97
C ASP A 371 15.76 -5.61 -27.36
N SER A 372 16.64 -4.76 -27.90
CA SER A 372 17.22 -4.89 -29.23
C SER A 372 18.65 -5.43 -29.19
N SER A 373 19.11 -5.92 -28.03
CA SER A 373 20.42 -6.53 -27.91
C SER A 373 20.58 -7.65 -28.94
N LYS A 374 21.60 -7.50 -29.79
CA LYS A 374 21.99 -8.49 -30.81
C LYS A 374 22.95 -9.54 -30.27
N THR A 375 23.22 -9.50 -28.97
CA THR A 375 24.22 -10.34 -28.31
C THR A 375 23.67 -11.77 -28.21
N SER A 376 24.09 -12.65 -29.11
CA SER A 376 23.89 -14.09 -28.91
C SER A 376 24.84 -14.59 -27.82
N ILE A 377 24.32 -15.42 -26.92
CA ILE A 377 25.13 -16.02 -25.87
C ILE A 377 25.92 -17.17 -26.50
N ALA A 378 27.25 -17.05 -26.49
CA ALA A 378 28.12 -18.10 -26.98
C ALA A 378 27.77 -19.43 -26.29
N GLY A 379 27.61 -20.49 -27.10
CA GLY A 379 27.25 -21.82 -26.60
C GLY A 379 25.79 -22.00 -26.16
N GLY A 380 24.90 -21.01 -26.37
CA GLY A 380 23.46 -21.18 -26.16
C GLY A 380 23.01 -21.21 -24.71
N GLY A 381 23.80 -20.65 -23.78
CA GLY A 381 23.48 -20.62 -22.34
C GLY A 381 22.26 -19.75 -21.97
N ILE A 382 22.04 -19.56 -20.66
CA ILE A 382 20.91 -18.77 -20.16
C ILE A 382 21.17 -17.28 -20.45
N HIS A 383 20.20 -16.61 -21.05
CA HIS A 383 20.30 -15.19 -21.41
C HIS A 383 20.20 -14.29 -20.16
N PRO A 384 20.99 -13.20 -20.03
CA PRO A 384 20.89 -12.26 -18.91
C PRO A 384 19.48 -11.70 -18.70
N LEU A 385 18.80 -11.28 -19.79
CA LEU A 385 17.39 -10.89 -19.78
C LEU A 385 16.48 -11.91 -19.07
N THR A 386 16.69 -13.21 -19.29
CA THR A 386 15.91 -14.27 -18.65
C THR A 386 16.10 -14.25 -17.14
N ARG A 387 17.35 -14.12 -16.67
CA ARG A 387 17.67 -14.09 -15.24
C ARG A 387 17.10 -12.85 -14.57
N GLU A 388 17.36 -11.68 -15.13
CA GLU A 388 16.90 -10.40 -14.60
C GLU A 388 15.37 -10.34 -14.54
N THR A 389 14.70 -10.75 -15.63
CA THR A 389 13.24 -10.72 -15.71
C THR A 389 12.61 -11.70 -14.74
N MET A 390 13.10 -12.94 -14.67
CA MET A 390 12.53 -13.93 -13.74
C MET A 390 12.82 -13.62 -12.29
N THR A 391 13.98 -13.04 -11.97
CA THR A 391 14.28 -12.59 -10.60
C THR A 391 13.26 -11.53 -10.18
N TYR A 392 13.03 -10.53 -11.02
CA TYR A 392 12.05 -9.47 -10.74
C TYR A 392 10.62 -10.00 -10.64
N ILE A 393 10.18 -10.86 -11.57
CA ILE A 393 8.84 -11.47 -11.54
C ILE A 393 8.65 -12.35 -10.30
N SER A 394 9.69 -13.07 -9.87
CA SER A 394 9.63 -13.89 -8.66
C SER A 394 9.46 -13.01 -7.41
N SER A 395 10.21 -11.91 -7.31
CA SER A 395 10.03 -10.94 -6.21
C SER A 395 8.65 -10.26 -6.23
N LEU A 396 8.04 -10.05 -7.41
CA LEU A 396 6.67 -9.53 -7.49
C LEU A 396 5.63 -10.54 -6.97
N ALA A 397 5.89 -11.85 -7.05
CA ALA A 397 4.99 -12.88 -6.55
C ALA A 397 4.82 -12.80 -5.02
N ASP A 398 5.87 -12.40 -4.30
CA ASP A 398 5.86 -12.19 -2.85
C ASP A 398 4.87 -11.08 -2.43
N TYR A 399 4.60 -10.15 -3.34
CA TYR A 399 3.66 -9.03 -3.15
C TYR A 399 2.31 -9.26 -3.85
N SER A 400 1.98 -10.51 -4.19
CA SER A 400 0.78 -10.86 -4.97
C SER A 400 -0.53 -10.43 -4.32
N GLY A 401 -0.63 -10.43 -2.99
CA GLY A 401 -1.80 -9.91 -2.27
C GLY A 401 -2.06 -8.42 -2.55
N ILE A 402 -1.02 -7.60 -2.42
CA ILE A 402 -1.09 -6.14 -2.66
C ILE A 402 -1.38 -5.85 -4.15
N LEU A 403 -0.73 -6.59 -5.05
CA LEU A 403 -0.99 -6.48 -6.48
C LEU A 403 -2.42 -6.85 -6.84
N SER A 404 -3.00 -7.85 -6.17
CA SER A 404 -4.40 -8.23 -6.36
C SER A 404 -5.33 -7.06 -6.04
N GLU A 405 -5.14 -6.39 -4.91
CA GLU A 405 -5.93 -5.20 -4.52
C GLU A 405 -5.77 -4.03 -5.50
N ILE A 406 -4.54 -3.78 -5.96
CA ILE A 406 -4.26 -2.72 -6.95
C ILE A 406 -4.98 -3.01 -8.29
N PHE A 407 -5.04 -4.29 -8.70
CA PHE A 407 -5.70 -4.69 -9.95
C PHE A 407 -7.22 -4.80 -9.82
N THR A 408 -7.78 -5.23 -8.70
CA THR A 408 -9.24 -5.25 -8.46
C THR A 408 -9.80 -3.84 -8.47
N ALA A 409 -9.11 -2.88 -7.85
CA ALA A 409 -9.52 -1.48 -7.86
C ALA A 409 -9.59 -0.91 -9.28
N HIS A 410 -8.68 -1.29 -10.17
CA HIS A 410 -8.59 -0.79 -11.55
C HIS A 410 -8.16 -1.93 -12.49
N PRO A 411 -9.10 -2.70 -13.04
CA PRO A 411 -8.77 -3.85 -13.87
C PRO A 411 -7.98 -3.40 -15.11
N PRO A 412 -6.89 -4.11 -15.46
CA PRO A 412 -6.13 -3.81 -16.66
C PRO A 412 -7.03 -3.93 -17.90
N LYS A 413 -6.98 -2.93 -18.77
CA LYS A 413 -7.85 -2.85 -19.97
C LYS A 413 -7.61 -3.98 -20.98
N THR A 414 -6.50 -4.72 -20.86
CA THR A 414 -6.06 -5.75 -21.82
C THR A 414 -5.26 -6.85 -21.12
N THR A 415 -5.93 -7.71 -20.35
CA THR A 415 -5.39 -9.03 -19.93
C THR A 415 -5.86 -10.15 -20.85
N GLN A 416 -5.79 -9.94 -22.16
CA GLN A 416 -5.99 -11.05 -23.12
C GLN A 416 -4.69 -11.83 -23.25
N LEU A 417 -4.54 -12.85 -22.41
CA LEU A 417 -3.68 -13.99 -22.70
C LEU A 417 -4.41 -14.89 -23.71
N PRO A 418 -3.70 -15.57 -24.62
CA PRO A 418 -4.31 -16.63 -25.42
C PRO A 418 -5.01 -17.61 -24.48
N GLU A 419 -6.25 -17.99 -24.82
CA GLU A 419 -7.09 -18.93 -24.04
C GLU A 419 -6.35 -20.26 -23.79
N SER A 420 -5.40 -20.59 -24.66
CA SER A 420 -4.50 -21.73 -24.56
C SER A 420 -3.30 -21.55 -23.61
N TYR A 421 -3.13 -20.45 -22.88
CA TYR A 421 -1.98 -20.28 -21.97
C TYR A 421 -2.24 -20.88 -20.58
N PHE A 422 -3.50 -20.87 -20.14
CA PHE A 422 -3.99 -21.61 -18.99
C PHE A 422 -4.94 -22.70 -19.52
N ASP A 423 -4.46 -23.94 -19.70
CA ASP A 423 -5.36 -25.06 -20.00
C ASP A 423 -6.09 -25.43 -18.70
N SER A 424 -7.07 -24.62 -18.29
CA SER A 424 -8.03 -25.04 -17.28
C SER A 424 -9.42 -24.94 -17.91
N PRO A 425 -10.23 -26.02 -17.92
CA PRO A 425 -11.67 -25.82 -17.92
C PRO A 425 -11.94 -24.93 -16.72
N ALA A 426 -12.70 -23.85 -16.91
CA ALA A 426 -13.11 -23.00 -15.80
C ALA A 426 -13.61 -23.91 -14.68
N SER A 427 -12.85 -23.99 -13.59
CA SER A 427 -13.37 -24.60 -12.37
C SER A 427 -14.67 -23.89 -12.08
N GLU A 428 -15.74 -24.64 -11.87
CA GLU A 428 -17.11 -24.15 -11.69
C GLU A 428 -17.28 -23.18 -10.50
N ASN A 429 -16.21 -22.67 -9.87
CA ASN A 429 -16.26 -21.68 -8.79
C ASN A 429 -15.05 -20.71 -8.66
N GLY A 430 -14.20 -20.48 -9.67
CA GLY A 430 -13.11 -19.50 -9.50
C GLY A 430 -12.51 -18.94 -10.79
N SER A 431 -12.64 -17.63 -10.99
CA SER A 431 -11.86 -16.90 -12.00
C SER A 431 -10.37 -16.92 -11.62
N VAL A 432 -9.47 -17.17 -12.58
CA VAL A 432 -8.02 -17.07 -12.35
C VAL A 432 -7.71 -15.66 -11.83
N PRO A 433 -6.99 -15.52 -10.70
CA PRO A 433 -6.67 -14.20 -10.14
C PRO A 433 -6.01 -13.28 -11.19
N THR A 434 -6.43 -12.01 -11.22
CA THR A 434 -5.92 -11.04 -12.20
C THR A 434 -4.40 -10.86 -12.09
N VAL A 435 -3.85 -10.96 -10.87
CA VAL A 435 -2.41 -10.96 -10.63
C VAL A 435 -1.70 -12.14 -11.31
N SER A 436 -2.25 -13.35 -11.21
CA SER A 436 -1.70 -14.53 -11.89
C SER A 436 -1.68 -14.36 -13.40
N LEU A 437 -2.75 -13.82 -13.98
CA LEU A 437 -2.81 -13.50 -15.42
C LEU A 437 -1.75 -12.47 -15.80
N HIS A 438 -1.53 -11.44 -14.97
CA HIS A 438 -0.54 -10.41 -15.29
C HIS A 438 0.90 -10.94 -15.22
N LEU A 439 1.26 -11.68 -14.17
CA LEU A 439 2.60 -12.28 -14.06
C LEU A 439 2.84 -13.32 -15.15
N ALA A 440 1.85 -14.14 -15.47
CA ALA A 440 1.86 -15.07 -16.60
C ALA A 440 2.12 -14.37 -17.94
N ARG A 441 1.51 -13.20 -18.17
CA ARG A 441 1.73 -12.37 -19.35
C ARG A 441 3.16 -11.84 -19.43
N LEU A 442 3.75 -11.38 -18.33
CA LEU A 442 5.15 -10.93 -18.31
C LEU A 442 6.11 -12.07 -18.70
N ILE A 443 5.85 -13.29 -18.18
CA ILE A 443 6.61 -14.49 -18.55
C ILE A 443 6.41 -14.83 -20.03
N LEU A 444 5.19 -14.74 -20.56
CA LEU A 444 4.93 -14.96 -21.99
C LEU A 444 5.66 -13.94 -22.87
N VAL A 445 5.66 -12.68 -22.49
CA VAL A 445 6.38 -11.62 -23.21
C VAL A 445 7.88 -11.90 -23.24
N LEU A 446 8.45 -12.38 -22.12
CA LEU A 446 9.83 -12.87 -22.08
C LEU A 446 10.05 -14.05 -23.05
N PHE A 447 9.16 -15.05 -23.04
CA PHE A 447 9.26 -16.20 -23.94
C PHE A 447 9.25 -15.80 -25.42
N CYS A 448 8.28 -14.98 -25.84
CA CYS A 448 8.21 -14.50 -27.22
C CYS A 448 9.50 -13.77 -27.62
N LYS A 449 10.09 -13.02 -26.67
CA LYS A 449 11.34 -12.32 -26.92
C LYS A 449 12.54 -13.26 -27.08
N LEU A 450 12.57 -14.34 -26.30
CA LEU A 450 13.59 -15.37 -26.42
C LEU A 450 13.45 -16.16 -27.74
N ASP A 451 12.22 -16.42 -28.20
CA ASP A 451 11.98 -17.03 -29.52
C ASP A 451 12.58 -16.16 -30.64
N SER A 452 12.35 -14.83 -30.64
CA SER A 452 12.98 -13.93 -31.62
C SER A 452 14.51 -13.89 -31.50
N LYS A 453 15.07 -14.06 -30.29
CA LYS A 453 16.53 -14.13 -30.10
C LYS A 453 17.12 -15.46 -30.57
N ALA A 454 16.36 -16.54 -30.51
CA ALA A 454 16.79 -17.85 -31.00
C ALA A 454 17.01 -17.85 -32.53
N GLU A 455 16.32 -16.99 -33.27
CA GLU A 455 16.50 -16.79 -34.72
C GLU A 455 17.86 -16.17 -35.09
N LEU A 456 18.57 -15.57 -34.13
CA LEU A 456 19.89 -14.98 -34.37
C LEU A 456 21.00 -16.03 -34.52
N TYR A 457 20.77 -17.26 -34.06
CA TYR A 457 21.74 -18.34 -34.23
C TYR A 457 21.65 -18.91 -35.64
N LYS A 458 22.80 -19.01 -36.31
CA LYS A 458 22.90 -19.62 -37.65
C LYS A 458 22.60 -21.11 -37.64
N ASP A 459 22.86 -21.77 -36.51
CA ASP A 459 22.65 -23.19 -36.33
C ASP A 459 21.32 -23.43 -35.60
N ALA A 460 20.36 -24.00 -36.30
CA ALA A 460 19.04 -24.32 -35.76
C ALA A 460 19.10 -25.23 -34.53
N SER A 461 20.08 -26.14 -34.46
CA SER A 461 20.22 -27.02 -33.30
C SER A 461 20.70 -26.25 -32.05
N LEU A 462 21.56 -25.24 -32.24
CA LEU A 462 21.94 -24.32 -31.16
C LEU A 462 20.79 -23.41 -30.74
N SER A 463 19.93 -22.97 -31.68
CA SER A 463 18.69 -22.24 -31.36
C SER A 463 17.79 -23.05 -30.43
N TYR A 464 17.55 -24.33 -30.73
CA TYR A 464 16.73 -25.20 -29.88
C TYR A 464 17.37 -25.49 -28.52
N LEU A 465 18.71 -25.63 -28.45
CA LEU A 465 19.39 -25.79 -27.17
C LEU A 465 19.26 -24.52 -26.31
N PHE A 466 19.41 -23.34 -26.93
CA PHE A 466 19.19 -22.05 -26.26
C PHE A 466 17.77 -21.93 -25.69
N LEU A 467 16.76 -22.27 -26.48
CA LEU A 467 15.37 -22.28 -26.03
C LEU A 467 15.13 -23.28 -24.89
N THR A 468 15.75 -24.47 -24.97
CA THR A 468 15.68 -25.50 -23.91
C THR A 468 16.25 -24.97 -22.60
N ASN A 469 17.45 -24.38 -22.63
CA ASN A 469 18.13 -23.83 -21.46
C ASN A 469 17.31 -22.72 -20.78
N ASN A 470 16.81 -21.76 -21.56
CA ASN A 470 16.11 -20.60 -21.02
C ASN A 470 14.72 -20.97 -20.51
N LEU A 471 13.97 -21.81 -21.24
CA LEU A 471 12.65 -22.27 -20.79
C LEU A 471 12.77 -23.15 -19.55
N HIS A 472 13.77 -24.03 -19.48
CA HIS A 472 14.03 -24.84 -18.29
C HIS A 472 14.32 -23.96 -17.08
N PHE A 473 15.18 -22.96 -17.23
CA PHE A 473 15.47 -21.99 -16.16
C PHE A 473 14.19 -21.29 -15.68
N ILE A 474 13.34 -20.82 -16.60
CA ILE A 474 12.07 -20.17 -16.25
C ILE A 474 11.16 -21.12 -15.47
N VAL A 475 11.04 -22.38 -15.90
CA VAL A 475 10.23 -23.39 -15.20
C VAL A 475 10.78 -23.68 -13.79
N GLU A 476 12.09 -23.79 -13.62
CA GLU A 476 12.71 -24.00 -12.30
C GLU A 476 12.54 -22.79 -11.38
N GLN A 477 12.63 -21.56 -11.90
CA GLN A 477 12.33 -20.34 -11.13
C GLN A 477 10.86 -20.31 -10.68
N VAL A 478 9.92 -20.68 -11.55
CA VAL A 478 8.52 -20.79 -11.15
C VAL A 478 8.33 -21.87 -10.08
N ARG A 479 8.97 -23.03 -10.21
CA ARG A 479 8.88 -24.13 -9.23
C ARG A 479 9.43 -23.77 -7.85
N SER A 480 10.41 -22.88 -7.78
CA SER A 480 11.14 -22.54 -6.56
C SER A 480 10.68 -21.25 -5.88
N SER A 481 9.66 -20.58 -6.41
CA SER A 481 9.12 -19.32 -5.88
C SER A 481 7.60 -19.40 -5.67
N HIS A 482 7.03 -18.37 -5.04
CA HIS A 482 5.57 -18.20 -4.89
C HIS A 482 4.81 -18.13 -6.22
N LEU A 483 5.51 -18.02 -7.36
CA LEU A 483 4.92 -18.16 -8.69
C LEU A 483 4.26 -19.52 -8.90
N LYS A 484 4.75 -20.59 -8.26
CA LYS A 484 4.14 -21.91 -8.35
C LYS A 484 2.69 -21.89 -7.88
N ASP A 485 2.43 -21.23 -6.74
CA ASP A 485 1.10 -21.15 -6.14
C ASP A 485 0.15 -20.29 -6.99
N LEU A 486 0.68 -19.25 -7.63
CA LEU A 486 -0.09 -18.34 -8.48
C LEU A 486 -0.42 -18.92 -9.87
N LEU A 487 0.50 -19.68 -10.46
CA LEU A 487 0.38 -20.20 -11.83
C LEU A 487 -0.16 -21.65 -11.88
N GLY A 488 0.06 -22.44 -10.84
CA GLY A 488 -0.41 -23.82 -10.71
C GLY A 488 0.50 -24.87 -11.36
N ASP A 489 0.33 -26.12 -10.92
CA ASP A 489 1.11 -27.28 -11.39
C ASP A 489 0.87 -27.61 -12.87
N ASP A 490 -0.29 -27.27 -13.41
CA ASP A 490 -0.62 -27.47 -14.82
C ASP A 490 0.23 -26.59 -15.73
N TRP A 491 0.43 -25.32 -15.36
CA TRP A 491 1.31 -24.40 -16.08
C TRP A 491 2.74 -24.94 -16.10
N VAL A 492 3.24 -25.40 -14.95
CA VAL A 492 4.57 -25.99 -14.79
C VAL A 492 4.71 -27.24 -15.65
N SER A 493 3.72 -28.14 -15.61
CA SER A 493 3.71 -29.40 -16.36
C SER A 493 3.69 -29.17 -17.87
N LYS A 494 2.90 -28.20 -18.33
CA LYS A 494 2.82 -27.80 -19.74
C LYS A 494 4.13 -27.24 -20.26
N HIS A 495 4.75 -26.32 -19.53
CA HIS A 495 6.02 -25.73 -19.95
C HIS A 495 7.17 -26.73 -19.84
N ALA A 496 7.18 -27.64 -18.85
CA ALA A 496 8.14 -28.74 -18.78
C ALA A 496 8.01 -29.73 -19.97
N LYS A 497 6.80 -30.01 -20.46
CA LYS A 497 6.60 -30.77 -21.71
C LYS A 497 7.24 -30.04 -22.91
N LYS A 498 7.08 -28.72 -22.98
CA LYS A 498 7.69 -27.89 -24.03
C LYS A 498 9.22 -27.85 -23.95
N VAL A 499 9.81 -27.84 -22.75
CA VAL A 499 11.28 -28.02 -22.56
C VAL A 499 11.74 -29.32 -23.20
N ARG A 500 11.07 -30.44 -22.89
CA ARG A 500 11.41 -31.75 -23.47
C ARG A 500 11.26 -31.76 -25.00
N GLN A 501 10.23 -31.11 -25.53
CA GLN A 501 10.03 -30.99 -26.98
C GLN A 501 11.20 -30.22 -27.64
N TYR A 502 11.63 -29.11 -27.07
CA TYR A 502 12.80 -28.37 -27.58
C TYR A 502 14.09 -29.19 -27.48
N GLY A 503 14.29 -29.93 -26.38
CA GLY A 503 15.41 -30.86 -26.24
C GLY A 503 15.43 -31.93 -27.33
N LEU A 504 14.29 -32.56 -27.61
CA LEU A 504 14.16 -33.55 -28.69
C LEU A 504 14.39 -32.96 -30.08
N SER A 505 13.92 -31.73 -30.35
CA SER A 505 14.19 -31.02 -31.60
C SER A 505 15.68 -30.73 -31.76
N TYR A 506 16.35 -30.26 -30.69
CA TYR A 506 17.79 -30.09 -30.67
C TYR A 506 18.50 -31.40 -30.99
N GLU A 507 18.18 -32.50 -30.30
CA GLU A 507 18.82 -33.80 -30.52
C GLU A 507 18.64 -34.28 -31.97
N SER A 508 17.42 -34.20 -32.49
CA SER A 508 17.09 -34.61 -33.85
C SER A 508 17.91 -33.85 -34.89
N MET A 509 18.04 -32.52 -34.75
CA MET A 509 18.76 -31.66 -35.69
C MET A 509 20.28 -31.71 -35.53
N ALA A 510 20.79 -31.71 -34.29
CA ALA A 510 22.22 -31.71 -34.00
C ALA A 510 22.90 -33.01 -34.45
N TRP A 511 22.18 -34.13 -34.33
CA TRP A 511 22.71 -35.47 -34.57
C TRP A 511 22.14 -36.12 -35.84
N THR A 512 21.36 -35.39 -36.67
CA THR A 512 20.73 -35.95 -37.89
C THR A 512 21.74 -36.67 -38.78
N LYS A 513 22.92 -36.07 -39.03
CA LYS A 513 23.98 -36.68 -39.84
C LYS A 513 24.44 -38.01 -39.25
N VAL A 514 24.68 -38.04 -37.93
CA VAL A 514 25.10 -39.25 -37.21
C VAL A 514 24.02 -40.33 -37.30
N PHE A 515 22.76 -39.98 -37.04
CA PHE A 515 21.66 -40.92 -37.16
C PHE A 515 21.54 -41.48 -38.59
N SER A 516 21.67 -40.63 -39.62
CA SER A 516 21.54 -41.05 -41.02
C SER A 516 22.60 -42.06 -41.46
N THR A 517 23.77 -42.08 -40.81
CA THR A 517 24.80 -43.08 -41.10
C THR A 517 24.46 -44.47 -40.57
N LEU A 518 23.52 -44.57 -39.61
CA LEU A 518 23.14 -45.82 -38.93
C LEU A 518 21.74 -46.33 -39.36
N THR A 519 21.08 -45.69 -40.32
CA THR A 519 19.68 -45.96 -40.68
C THR A 519 19.49 -47.16 -41.61
N ASP A 520 20.53 -47.62 -42.31
CA ASP A 520 20.41 -48.84 -43.12
C ASP A 520 20.33 -50.06 -42.20
N PRO A 521 19.30 -50.92 -42.34
CA PRO A 521 19.17 -52.11 -41.51
C PRO A 521 20.44 -52.94 -41.62
N VAL A 522 20.96 -53.38 -40.47
CA VAL A 522 22.10 -54.30 -40.34
C VAL A 522 21.75 -55.59 -41.07
N SER A 523 22.02 -55.61 -42.38
CA SER A 523 21.81 -56.76 -43.24
C SER A 523 23.16 -57.47 -43.38
N PRO A 524 23.23 -58.78 -43.13
CA PRO A 524 24.48 -59.55 -43.29
C PRO A 524 24.98 -59.59 -44.75
N ALA A 525 24.27 -58.96 -45.69
CA ALA A 525 24.60 -58.90 -47.12
C ALA A 525 25.36 -57.63 -47.55
N ILE A 526 25.76 -56.73 -46.63
CA ILE A 526 26.53 -55.53 -46.99
C ILE A 526 27.98 -55.94 -47.34
N PRO A 527 28.56 -55.50 -48.49
CA PRO A 527 29.95 -55.76 -48.82
C PRO A 527 30.94 -55.11 -47.82
N PRO A 528 32.15 -55.68 -47.62
CA PRO A 528 33.16 -55.11 -46.70
C PRO A 528 33.44 -53.63 -46.95
N GLU A 529 33.48 -53.23 -48.22
CA GLU A 529 33.80 -51.86 -48.59
C GLU A 529 32.70 -50.85 -48.23
N ALA A 530 31.45 -51.29 -48.26
CA ALA A 530 30.32 -50.47 -47.82
C ALA A 530 30.27 -50.35 -46.29
N ALA A 531 30.69 -51.39 -45.56
CA ALA A 531 30.83 -51.31 -44.10
C ALA A 531 31.97 -50.36 -43.68
N ILE A 532 33.13 -50.43 -44.33
CA ILE A 532 34.26 -49.50 -44.11
C ILE A 532 33.84 -48.04 -44.37
N ASP A 533 33.12 -47.81 -45.47
CA ASP A 533 32.61 -46.49 -45.84
C ASP A 533 31.59 -45.96 -44.81
N CYS A 534 30.73 -46.82 -44.27
CA CYS A 534 29.82 -46.48 -43.17
C CYS A 534 30.60 -46.10 -41.88
N PHE A 535 31.60 -46.88 -41.45
CA PHE A 535 32.46 -46.54 -40.30
C PHE A 535 33.15 -45.18 -40.45
N ARG A 536 33.67 -44.88 -41.66
CA ARG A 536 34.28 -43.57 -41.96
C ARG A 536 33.27 -42.44 -41.87
N ARG A 537 32.09 -42.61 -42.49
CA ARG A 537 31.01 -41.60 -42.47
C ARG A 537 30.51 -41.34 -41.05
N PHE A 538 30.28 -42.40 -40.27
CA PHE A 538 29.89 -42.28 -38.87
C PHE A 538 30.94 -41.53 -38.07
N SER A 539 32.22 -41.94 -38.17
CA SER A 539 33.31 -41.30 -37.42
C SER A 539 33.45 -39.81 -37.75
N ALA A 540 33.34 -39.45 -39.03
CA ALA A 540 33.38 -38.05 -39.46
C ALA A 540 32.16 -37.25 -38.95
N ALA A 541 30.96 -37.81 -39.07
CA ALA A 541 29.73 -37.15 -38.60
C ALA A 541 29.70 -36.99 -37.08
N PHE A 542 30.12 -38.01 -36.33
CA PHE A 542 30.20 -37.97 -34.87
C PHE A 542 31.23 -36.95 -34.40
N GLU A 543 32.43 -36.94 -35.01
CA GLU A 543 33.45 -35.96 -34.64
C GLU A 543 33.04 -34.52 -34.98
N GLU A 544 32.39 -34.29 -36.14
CA GLU A 544 31.84 -32.98 -36.49
C GLU A 544 30.83 -32.52 -35.44
N ALA A 545 29.87 -33.38 -35.08
CA ALA A 545 28.85 -33.07 -34.07
C ALA A 545 29.48 -32.83 -32.68
N TYR A 546 30.41 -33.69 -32.27
CA TYR A 546 31.12 -33.59 -30.99
C TYR A 546 31.91 -32.28 -30.90
N ARG A 547 32.80 -32.00 -31.86
CA ARG A 547 33.64 -30.78 -31.87
C ARG A 547 32.82 -29.50 -31.87
N LYS A 548 31.66 -29.50 -32.54
CA LYS A 548 30.76 -28.35 -32.57
C LYS A 548 30.18 -28.08 -31.19
N GLN A 549 29.77 -29.13 -30.49
CA GLN A 549 28.95 -29.07 -29.28
C GLN A 549 29.75 -29.08 -27.97
N THR A 550 31.05 -29.37 -28.00
CA THR A 550 31.94 -29.23 -26.83
C THR A 550 32.01 -27.80 -26.30
N SER A 551 31.85 -26.80 -27.18
CA SER A 551 31.79 -25.38 -26.81
C SER A 551 30.43 -24.92 -26.29
N TRP A 552 29.40 -25.76 -26.37
CA TRP A 552 28.04 -25.42 -25.96
C TRP A 552 27.88 -25.56 -24.45
N ILE A 553 26.87 -24.88 -23.90
CA ILE A 553 26.69 -24.76 -22.45
C ILE A 553 25.26 -25.15 -22.10
N VAL A 554 25.12 -26.10 -21.17
CA VAL A 554 23.87 -26.38 -20.45
C VAL A 554 24.20 -26.24 -18.98
N GLU A 555 23.79 -25.14 -18.35
CA GLU A 555 24.21 -24.83 -16.99
C GLU A 555 23.59 -25.78 -15.95
N ASP A 556 22.29 -26.05 -16.07
CA ASP A 556 21.58 -26.93 -15.16
C ASP A 556 22.07 -28.37 -15.29
N ARG A 557 22.53 -28.95 -14.17
CA ARG A 557 23.13 -30.28 -14.17
C ARG A 557 22.13 -31.37 -14.55
N LYS A 558 20.90 -31.30 -14.04
CA LYS A 558 19.89 -32.34 -14.30
C LYS A 558 19.53 -32.37 -15.78
N LEU A 559 19.23 -31.20 -16.36
CA LEU A 559 18.97 -31.07 -17.79
C LEU A 559 20.16 -31.53 -18.64
N ARG A 560 21.38 -31.14 -18.26
CA ARG A 560 22.60 -31.56 -18.96
C ARG A 560 22.76 -33.08 -18.98
N ASP A 561 22.57 -33.73 -17.82
CA ASP A 561 22.70 -35.18 -17.68
C ASP A 561 21.56 -35.89 -18.44
N GLU A 562 20.33 -35.38 -18.40
CA GLU A 562 19.20 -35.91 -19.17
C GLU A 562 19.43 -35.88 -20.69
N LEU A 563 19.94 -34.77 -21.23
CA LEU A 563 20.28 -34.64 -22.65
C LEU A 563 21.38 -35.63 -23.04
N LYS A 564 22.45 -35.73 -22.23
CA LYS A 564 23.55 -36.68 -22.48
C LYS A 564 23.06 -38.13 -22.51
N VAL A 565 22.26 -38.51 -21.51
CA VAL A 565 21.68 -39.86 -21.42
C VAL A 565 20.75 -40.13 -22.60
N SER A 566 19.93 -39.17 -22.99
CA SER A 566 19.01 -39.29 -24.13
C SER A 566 19.76 -39.52 -25.45
N ILE A 567 20.80 -38.72 -25.72
CA ILE A 567 21.65 -38.87 -26.91
C ILE A 567 22.37 -40.23 -26.90
N ALA A 568 22.98 -40.60 -25.76
CA ALA A 568 23.68 -41.87 -25.62
C ALA A 568 22.75 -43.06 -25.87
N LYS A 569 21.52 -43.03 -25.33
CA LYS A 569 20.50 -44.06 -25.55
C LYS A 569 20.10 -44.23 -27.01
N LYS A 570 20.19 -43.17 -27.83
CA LYS A 570 19.85 -43.22 -29.26
C LYS A 570 21.02 -43.67 -30.14
N ILE A 571 22.25 -43.33 -29.77
CA ILE A 571 23.43 -43.58 -30.62
C ILE A 571 24.15 -44.89 -30.23
N VAL A 572 24.43 -45.09 -28.93
CA VAL A 572 25.35 -46.15 -28.47
C VAL A 572 24.82 -47.56 -28.77
N PRO A 573 23.54 -47.91 -28.53
CA PRO A 573 23.05 -49.26 -28.82
C PRO A 573 23.10 -49.59 -30.32
N VAL A 574 22.63 -48.67 -31.16
CA VAL A 574 22.59 -48.85 -32.62
C VAL A 574 24.00 -48.96 -33.20
N TYR A 575 24.93 -48.11 -32.73
CA TYR A 575 26.33 -48.20 -33.14
C TYR A 575 26.99 -49.49 -32.66
N ARG A 576 26.68 -49.96 -31.44
CA ARG A 576 27.22 -51.23 -30.91
C ARG A 576 26.76 -52.42 -31.75
N GLU A 577 25.48 -52.49 -32.08
CA GLU A 577 24.95 -53.54 -32.96
C GLU A 577 25.64 -53.54 -34.33
N PHE A 578 25.82 -52.36 -34.93
CA PHE A 578 26.57 -52.21 -36.17
C PHE A 578 28.05 -52.61 -36.02
N TYR A 579 28.70 -52.16 -34.95
CA TYR A 579 30.11 -52.43 -34.66
C TYR A 579 30.36 -53.93 -34.50
N ASP A 580 29.56 -54.60 -33.68
CA ASP A 580 29.70 -56.04 -33.40
C ASP A 580 29.39 -56.90 -34.63
N ALA A 581 28.45 -56.47 -35.48
CA ALA A 581 28.08 -57.19 -36.70
C ALA A 581 29.16 -57.13 -37.80
N TYR A 582 29.80 -55.97 -38.00
CA TYR A 582 30.68 -55.75 -39.16
C TYR A 582 32.17 -55.70 -38.83
N LEU A 583 32.58 -55.43 -37.58
CA LEU A 583 34.01 -55.43 -37.23
C LEU A 583 34.69 -56.79 -37.48
N PRO A 584 34.11 -57.96 -37.13
CA PRO A 584 34.76 -59.25 -37.36
C PRO A 584 35.05 -59.53 -38.84
N MET A 585 34.20 -59.02 -39.73
CA MET A 585 34.32 -59.16 -41.18
C MET A 585 35.51 -58.38 -41.77
N LEU A 586 36.04 -57.40 -41.03
CA LEU A 586 37.13 -56.52 -41.42
C LEU A 586 38.48 -56.93 -40.82
N SER A 587 38.57 -58.08 -40.14
CA SER A 587 39.78 -58.55 -39.43
C SER A 587 41.03 -58.74 -40.32
N GLY A 588 40.89 -58.73 -41.65
CA GLY A 588 41.99 -58.83 -42.62
C GLY A 588 42.54 -57.48 -43.13
N GLU A 589 41.94 -56.34 -42.74
CA GLU A 589 42.26 -55.02 -43.27
C GLU A 589 43.45 -54.37 -42.53
N LYS A 590 44.48 -53.93 -43.26
CA LYS A 590 45.76 -53.46 -42.68
C LYS A 590 45.68 -52.09 -42.00
N ASN A 591 44.58 -51.35 -42.15
CA ASN A 591 44.40 -49.98 -41.64
C ASN A 591 43.21 -49.83 -40.68
N LEU A 592 42.76 -50.91 -40.04
CA LEU A 592 41.50 -50.94 -39.26
C LEU A 592 41.39 -49.83 -38.19
N GLU A 593 42.48 -49.53 -37.47
CA GLU A 593 42.53 -48.47 -36.44
C GLU A 593 42.34 -47.05 -37.01
N LEU A 594 42.71 -46.81 -38.27
CA LEU A 594 42.49 -45.53 -38.94
C LEU A 594 41.07 -45.42 -39.53
N LEU A 595 40.39 -46.55 -39.71
CA LEU A 595 39.06 -46.65 -40.32
C LEU A 595 37.94 -46.64 -39.29
N VAL A 596 38.17 -47.32 -38.16
CA VAL A 596 37.25 -47.43 -37.04
C VAL A 596 37.81 -46.62 -35.88
N ARG A 597 37.47 -45.34 -35.85
CA ARG A 597 38.08 -44.36 -34.96
C ARG A 597 37.54 -44.37 -33.53
N PHE A 598 36.34 -44.90 -33.33
CA PHE A 598 35.65 -44.89 -32.04
C PHE A 598 35.13 -46.29 -31.72
N GLY A 599 35.45 -46.83 -30.54
CA GLY A 599 34.75 -47.99 -29.99
C GLY A 599 33.38 -47.59 -29.40
N PRO A 600 32.44 -48.54 -29.24
CA PRO A 600 31.14 -48.26 -28.62
C PRO A 600 31.25 -47.68 -27.20
N ASP A 601 32.28 -48.08 -26.45
CA ASP A 601 32.53 -47.56 -25.09
C ASP A 601 33.16 -46.15 -25.11
N ASP A 602 33.93 -45.81 -26.15
CA ASP A 602 34.53 -44.48 -26.33
C ASP A 602 33.47 -43.41 -26.60
N LEU A 603 32.39 -43.78 -27.30
CA LEU A 603 31.27 -42.86 -27.56
C LEU A 603 30.63 -42.36 -26.26
N GLY A 604 30.49 -43.23 -25.27
CA GLY A 604 29.95 -42.87 -23.96
C GLY A 604 30.81 -41.81 -23.27
N ASN A 605 32.14 -41.98 -23.31
CA ASN A 605 33.09 -41.04 -22.72
C ASN A 605 33.02 -39.68 -23.42
N HIS A 606 33.02 -39.64 -24.76
CA HIS A 606 32.90 -38.38 -25.51
C HIS A 606 31.56 -37.67 -25.25
N LEU A 607 30.44 -38.38 -25.21
CA LEU A 607 29.15 -37.77 -24.90
C LEU A 607 29.12 -37.19 -23.47
N SER A 608 29.86 -37.79 -22.54
CA SER A 608 29.94 -37.31 -21.16
C SER A 608 30.62 -35.93 -21.05
N ASP A 609 31.49 -35.57 -22.00
CA ASP A 609 32.22 -34.30 -22.00
C ASP A 609 31.40 -33.11 -22.51
N LEU A 610 30.26 -33.36 -23.17
CA LEU A 610 29.47 -32.31 -23.81
C LEU A 610 28.85 -31.29 -22.83
N PHE A 611 28.57 -30.10 -23.34
CA PHE A 611 27.79 -29.04 -22.68
C PHE A 611 28.41 -28.37 -21.45
N HIS A 612 29.70 -28.56 -21.19
CA HIS A 612 30.40 -27.88 -20.10
C HIS A 612 30.98 -26.51 -20.50
N GLY A 613 30.97 -26.17 -21.79
CA GLY A 613 31.69 -25.04 -22.36
C GLY A 613 33.20 -25.28 -22.43
N THR A 614 33.90 -24.48 -23.23
CA THR A 614 35.38 -24.52 -23.22
C THR A 614 35.88 -23.92 -21.91
N SER A 615 36.37 -24.74 -20.99
CA SER A 615 37.29 -24.27 -19.96
C SER A 615 38.56 -23.80 -20.66
N SER A 616 38.66 -22.50 -20.95
CA SER A 616 39.96 -21.90 -21.25
C SER A 616 40.83 -22.14 -20.02
N SER A 617 41.77 -23.07 -20.13
CA SER A 617 42.84 -23.27 -19.17
C SER A 617 43.73 -22.02 -19.16
N SER A 618 43.30 -20.99 -18.44
CA SER A 618 44.12 -19.85 -18.08
C SER A 618 44.50 -20.04 -16.61
N GLY A 619 45.64 -20.67 -16.38
CA GLY A 619 46.18 -20.87 -15.03
C GLY A 619 47.04 -22.11 -14.93
N SER A 620 48.23 -22.07 -15.51
CA SER A 620 49.33 -22.95 -15.15
C SER A 620 49.57 -22.87 -13.63
N SER A 621 48.93 -23.76 -12.87
CA SER A 621 49.24 -23.95 -11.47
C SER A 621 50.49 -24.82 -11.43
N SER A 622 51.65 -24.15 -11.35
CA SER A 622 52.91 -24.77 -10.98
C SER A 622 52.75 -25.39 -9.59
N SER A 623 52.43 -26.68 -9.57
CA SER A 623 52.50 -27.50 -8.36
C SER A 623 53.96 -27.77 -8.05
N SER A 624 54.58 -26.89 -7.25
CA SER A 624 55.82 -27.22 -6.57
C SER A 624 55.55 -28.32 -5.54
N ARG A 625 55.92 -29.55 -5.92
CA ARG A 625 56.11 -30.67 -5.01
C ARG A 625 57.09 -30.27 -3.91
N ASN A 626 56.63 -30.23 -2.67
CA ASN A 626 57.51 -30.38 -1.51
C ASN A 626 57.15 -31.69 -0.80
N SER A 627 58.08 -32.64 -0.84
CA SER A 627 58.02 -33.84 -0.02
C SER A 627 59.39 -34.13 0.60
N ARG A 628 59.39 -34.20 1.95
CA ARG A 628 60.35 -34.87 2.87
C ARG A 628 61.70 -34.16 3.05
N GLY A 629 62.33 -34.06 4.22
CA GLY A 629 62.22 -34.56 5.61
C GLY A 629 63.41 -33.88 6.35
N CYS A 630 63.66 -33.88 7.65
CA CYS A 630 63.39 -34.77 8.78
C CYS A 630 63.48 -33.96 10.10
N MET A 631 62.92 -34.53 11.17
CA MET A 631 63.22 -34.24 12.59
C MET A 631 64.72 -34.43 12.93
N PRO A 632 65.22 -34.00 14.11
CA PRO A 632 64.56 -33.29 15.20
C PRO A 632 64.76 -31.77 15.19
#